data_AF-A0A953RP77-F1
#
_entry.id   AF-A0A953RP77-F1
#
_cell.length_a   1.000
_cell.length_b   1.000
_cell.length_c   1.000
_cell.angle_alpha   90.00
_cell.angle_beta   90.00
_cell.angle_gamma   90.00
#
_symmetry.space_group_name_H-M   'P 1'
#
loop_
_entity.id
_entity.type
_entity.pdbx_description
1 polymer ?
#
loop_
_entity_poly.entity_id
_entity_poly.type
_entity_poly.pdbx_seq_one_letter_code
_entity_poly.pdbx_strand_id
1 'polypeptide(L)'
;MIDLILTQFPELASKMSWNLPTIHRNGKYVVGICAYKHHLTFSPWSPRVISDFKVRLGKFVLFKNCFQIPVDWEIDRELVKDLVRARLAELD
;
A
#
# COMPACT_ATOMS: atom_id res chain seq x y z
N MET A 1 5.80 8.56 0.74
CA MET A 1 4.65 7.65 0.54
C MET A 1 3.70 7.64 1.73
N ILE A 2 4.16 7.38 2.95
CA ILE A 2 3.30 7.41 4.16
C ILE A 2 2.64 8.78 4.33
N ASP A 3 3.43 9.85 4.25
CA ASP A 3 2.95 11.23 4.30
C ASP A 3 1.83 11.53 3.28
N LEU A 4 1.99 11.09 2.02
CA LEU A 4 0.98 11.22 0.98
C LEU A 4 -0.34 10.54 1.40
N ILE A 5 -0.26 9.35 1.99
CA ILE A 5 -1.45 8.59 2.41
C ILE A 5 -2.14 9.29 3.58
N LEU A 6 -1.41 9.69 4.61
CA LEU A 6 -1.96 10.38 5.79
C LEU A 6 -2.54 11.76 5.45
N THR A 7 -1.95 12.47 4.48
CA THR A 7 -2.48 13.76 4.00
C THR A 7 -3.78 13.61 3.23
N GLN A 8 -3.95 12.50 2.50
CA GLN A 8 -5.16 12.26 1.69
C GLN A 8 -6.29 11.59 2.47
N PHE A 9 -5.95 10.81 3.49
CA PHE A 9 -6.89 10.07 4.32
C PHE A 9 -6.57 10.36 5.79
N PRO A 10 -7.01 11.53 6.32
CA PRO A 10 -6.71 11.97 7.68
C PRO A 10 -7.30 11.06 8.77
N GLU A 11 -8.26 10.19 8.41
CA GLU A 11 -8.82 9.16 9.28
C GLU A 11 -7.90 7.96 9.52
N LEU A 12 -6.79 7.86 8.78
CA LEU A 12 -5.82 6.78 8.92
C LEU A 12 -4.72 7.16 9.91
N ALA A 13 -4.26 6.16 10.67
CA ALA A 13 -3.14 6.31 11.59
C ALA A 13 -1.97 5.44 11.15
N SER A 14 -0.75 5.97 11.27
CA SER A 14 0.47 5.19 11.11
C SER A 14 0.92 4.62 12.44
N LYS A 15 1.23 3.32 12.45
CA LYS A 15 1.81 2.60 13.59
C LYS A 15 2.98 1.74 13.10
N MET A 16 3.99 1.57 13.94
CA MET A 16 5.03 0.58 13.69
C MET A 16 4.53 -0.80 14.16
N SER A 17 4.44 -1.76 13.25
CA SER A 17 4.07 -3.15 13.57
C SER A 17 5.09 -4.07 12.91
N TRP A 18 5.58 -5.12 13.58
CA TRP A 18 6.60 -6.03 13.01
C TRP A 18 7.83 -5.32 12.41
N ASN A 19 8.28 -4.24 13.06
CA ASN A 19 9.40 -3.41 12.59
C ASN A 19 9.22 -2.78 11.19
N LEU A 20 7.97 -2.64 10.72
CA LEU A 20 7.65 -1.92 9.49
C LEU A 20 6.55 -0.87 9.72
N PRO A 21 6.57 0.25 8.98
CA PRO A 21 5.50 1.23 9.02
C PRO A 21 4.23 0.64 8.42
N THR A 22 3.20 0.58 9.26
CA THR A 22 1.84 0.13 8.91
C THR A 22 0.85 1.26 9.06
N ILE A 23 -0.09 1.35 8.14
CA ILE A 23 -1.21 2.29 8.15
C ILE A 23 -2.46 1.48 8.50
N HIS A 24 -3.20 1.94 9.50
CA HIS A 24 -4.38 1.27 10.01
C HIS A 24 -5.54 2.24 10.19
N ARG A 25 -6.77 1.70 10.14
CA ARG A 25 -8.02 2.40 10.43
C ARG A 25 -8.79 1.59 11.46
N ASN A 26 -9.07 2.16 12.62
CA ASN A 26 -9.87 1.53 13.69
C ASN A 26 -9.45 0.07 14.01
N GLY A 27 -8.14 -0.20 14.08
CA GLY A 27 -7.59 -1.54 14.34
C GLY A 27 -7.49 -2.48 13.14
N LYS A 28 -7.99 -2.09 11.95
CA LYS A 28 -7.83 -2.86 10.70
C LYS A 28 -6.62 -2.36 9.91
N TYR A 29 -5.83 -3.28 9.37
CA TYR A 29 -4.66 -2.97 8.55
C TYR A 29 -5.06 -2.59 7.12
N VAL A 30 -4.61 -1.41 6.68
CA VAL A 30 -4.89 -0.86 5.35
C VAL A 30 -3.67 -1.04 4.46
N VAL A 31 -2.50 -0.53 4.87
CA VAL A 31 -1.27 -0.61 4.09
C VAL A 31 -0.07 -0.94 4.97
N GLY A 32 0.87 -1.73 4.47
CA GLY A 32 2.20 -1.91 5.06
C GLY A 32 3.28 -1.56 4.02
N ILE A 33 4.32 -0.87 4.45
CA ILE A 33 5.47 -0.55 3.60
C ILE A 33 6.71 -1.18 4.23
N CYS A 34 7.42 -2.02 3.47
CA CYS A 34 8.67 -2.63 3.90
C CYS A 34 9.81 -2.16 3.00
N ALA A 35 10.91 -1.70 3.59
CA ALA A 35 12.10 -1.34 2.84
C ALA A 35 13.09 -2.49 2.80
N TYR A 36 13.52 -2.88 1.60
CA TYR A 36 14.57 -3.85 1.34
C TYR A 36 15.75 -3.19 0.60
N LYS A 37 16.86 -3.92 0.45
CA LYS A 37 18.10 -3.40 -0.14
C LYS A 37 17.95 -2.83 -1.56
N HIS A 38 17.08 -3.43 -2.38
CA HIS A 38 16.95 -3.09 -3.80
C HIS A 38 15.51 -2.73 -4.21
N HIS A 39 14.56 -2.81 -3.29
CA HIS A 39 13.16 -2.53 -3.56
C HIS A 39 12.41 -2.15 -2.28
N LEU A 40 11.28 -1.50 -2.43
CA LEU A 40 10.25 -1.35 -1.41
C LEU A 40 9.15 -2.37 -1.69
N THR A 41 8.52 -2.89 -0.66
CA THR A 41 7.31 -3.71 -0.81
C THR A 41 6.12 -2.93 -0.28
N PHE A 42 5.11 -2.75 -1.13
CA PHE A 42 3.85 -2.13 -0.75
C PHE A 42 2.78 -3.22 -0.58
N SER A 43 2.16 -3.26 0.59
CA SER A 43 1.24 -4.32 0.99
C SER A 43 -0.13 -3.74 1.33
N PRO A 44 -1.12 -3.76 0.43
CA PRO A 44 -2.50 -3.39 0.74
C PRO A 44 -3.23 -4.47 1.57
N TRP A 45 -2.56 -5.57 1.95
CA TRP A 45 -3.09 -6.67 2.77
C TRP A 45 -4.35 -7.34 2.20
N SER A 46 -4.64 -7.14 0.92
CA SER A 46 -5.81 -7.68 0.23
C SER A 46 -5.43 -8.31 -1.11
N PRO A 47 -5.74 -9.59 -1.34
CA PRO A 47 -5.58 -10.20 -2.65
C PRO A 47 -6.57 -9.66 -3.67
N ARG A 48 -7.74 -9.20 -3.24
CA ARG A 48 -8.75 -8.63 -4.13
C ARG A 48 -8.27 -7.32 -4.73
N VAL A 49 -7.73 -6.43 -3.90
CA VAL A 49 -7.15 -5.15 -4.37
C VAL A 49 -6.00 -5.40 -5.35
N ILE A 50 -5.12 -6.38 -5.10
CA ILE A 50 -4.05 -6.70 -6.06
C ILE A 50 -4.62 -7.23 -7.38
N SER A 51 -5.66 -8.06 -7.33
CA SER A 51 -6.31 -8.60 -8.53
C SER A 51 -6.96 -7.50 -9.38
N ASP A 52 -7.69 -6.58 -8.75
CA ASP A 52 -8.38 -5.48 -9.45
C ASP A 52 -7.39 -4.52 -10.11
N PHE A 53 -6.21 -4.35 -9.51
CA PHE A 53 -5.14 -3.48 -10.01
C PHE A 53 -4.10 -4.21 -10.87
N LYS A 54 -4.29 -5.50 -11.17
CA LYS A 54 -3.31 -6.35 -11.87
C LYS A 54 -2.83 -5.76 -13.20
N VAL A 55 -3.72 -5.13 -13.96
CA VAL A 55 -3.38 -4.47 -15.23
C VAL A 55 -2.47 -3.26 -15.00
N ARG A 56 -2.81 -2.38 -14.05
CA ARG A 56 -2.02 -1.19 -13.71
C ARG A 56 -0.68 -1.55 -13.08
N LEU A 57 -0.66 -2.63 -12.30
CA LEU A 57 0.52 -3.15 -11.63
C LEU A 57 1.35 -4.11 -12.49
N GLY A 58 0.99 -4.34 -13.75
CA GLY A 58 1.65 -5.33 -14.62
C GLY A 58 3.14 -5.08 -14.87
N LYS A 59 3.63 -3.87 -14.57
CA LYS A 59 5.06 -3.50 -14.63
C LYS A 59 5.85 -3.89 -13.37
N PHE A 60 5.16 -4.27 -12.30
CA PHE A 60 5.76 -4.60 -11.00
C PHE A 60 5.71 -6.09 -10.74
N VAL A 61 6.56 -6.55 -9.82
CA VAL A 61 6.51 -7.93 -9.33
C VAL A 61 5.35 -8.04 -8.33
N LEU A 62 4.31 -8.75 -8.73
CA LEU A 62 3.09 -8.96 -7.95
C LEU A 62 3.20 -10.22 -7.09
N PHE A 63 2.75 -10.11 -5.85
CA PHE A 63 2.51 -11.23 -4.93
C PHE A 63 1.02 -11.31 -4.59
N LYS A 64 0.64 -12.29 -3.77
CA LYS A 64 -0.76 -12.52 -3.40
C LYS A 64 -1.42 -11.30 -2.75
N ASN A 65 -0.71 -10.53 -1.93
CA ASN A 65 -1.27 -9.43 -1.14
C ASN A 65 -0.37 -8.18 -1.10
N CYS A 66 0.70 -8.16 -1.90
CA CYS A 66 1.67 -7.08 -1.96
C CYS A 66 2.34 -7.04 -3.34
N PHE A 67 3.12 -6.01 -3.59
CA PHE A 67 3.93 -5.89 -4.79
C PHE A 67 5.24 -5.17 -4.49
N GLN A 68 6.26 -5.44 -5.32
CA GLN A 68 7.56 -4.80 -5.20
C GLN A 68 7.64 -3.56 -6.09
N ILE A 69 8.24 -2.53 -5.53
CA ILE A 69 8.46 -1.23 -6.11
C ILE A 69 9.98 -1.01 -6.16
N PRO A 70 10.58 -0.68 -7.32
CA PRO A 70 11.99 -0.31 -7.40
C PRO A 70 12.32 0.89 -6.49
N VAL A 71 13.54 0.97 -5.95
CA VAL A 71 13.94 2.11 -5.10
C VAL A 71 13.93 3.43 -5.87
N ASP A 72 14.30 3.40 -7.15
CA ASP A 72 14.32 4.57 -8.04
C ASP A 72 12.95 4.92 -8.63
N TRP A 73 11.87 4.26 -8.18
CA TRP A 73 10.55 4.51 -8.71
C TRP A 73 9.98 5.84 -8.22
N GLU A 74 9.58 6.69 -9.16
CA GLU A 74 8.79 7.88 -8.84
C GLU A 74 7.40 7.49 -8.36
N ILE A 75 7.02 8.00 -7.19
CA ILE A 75 5.74 7.64 -6.55
C ILE A 75 4.58 8.13 -7.41
N ASP A 76 3.89 7.20 -8.06
CA ASP A 76 2.61 7.45 -8.71
C ASP A 76 1.54 7.71 -7.64
N ARG A 77 1.24 8.99 -7.44
CA ARG A 77 0.31 9.45 -6.42
C ARG A 77 -1.11 8.96 -6.67
N GLU A 78 -1.51 8.80 -7.93
CA GLU A 78 -2.86 8.36 -8.29
C GLU A 78 -3.00 6.86 -8.01
N LEU A 79 -2.02 6.06 -8.43
CA LEU A 79 -1.98 4.62 -8.13
C LEU A 79 -2.05 4.34 -6.63
N VAL A 80 -1.24 5.06 -5.82
CA VAL A 80 -1.24 4.87 -4.36
C VAL A 80 -2.59 5.25 -3.75
N LYS A 81 -3.19 6.37 -4.17
CA LYS A 81 -4.51 6.79 -3.67
C LYS A 81 -5.60 5.78 -4.04
N ASP A 82 -5.62 5.29 -5.26
CA ASP A 82 -6.63 4.35 -5.73
C ASP A 82 -6.52 3.00 -5.01
N LEU A 83 -5.29 2.52 -4.77
CA LEU A 83 -5.05 1.30 -3.99
C LEU A 83 -5.56 1.44 -2.55
N VAL A 84 -5.29 2.59 -1.90
CA VAL A 84 -5.77 2.85 -0.54
C VAL A 84 -7.30 2.96 -0.52
N ARG A 85 -7.92 3.67 -1.46
CA ARG A 85 -9.39 3.74 -1.57
C ARG A 85 -10.04 2.38 -1.76
N ALA A 86 -9.51 1.58 -2.68
CA ALA A 86 -10.02 0.23 -2.92
C ALA A 86 -9.91 -0.63 -1.68
N ARG A 87 -8.81 -0.50 -0.92
CA ARG A 87 -8.67 -1.21 0.36
C ARG A 87 -9.65 -0.71 1.41
N LEU A 88 -9.85 0.59 1.52
CA LEU A 88 -10.82 1.16 2.47
C LEU A 88 -12.26 0.71 2.15
N ALA A 89 -12.64 0.72 0.87
CA ALA A 89 -13.95 0.25 0.41
C ALA A 89 -14.19 -1.25 0.64
N GLU A 90 -13.14 -2.04 0.87
CA GLU A 90 -13.27 -3.45 1.27
C GLU A 90 -13.38 -3.62 2.80
N LEU A 91 -12.96 -2.61 3.57
CA LEU A 91 -12.97 -2.64 5.03
C LEU A 91 -14.23 -2.02 5.65
N ASP A 92 -14.95 -1.19 4.90
CA ASP A 92 -16.32 -0.74 5.17
C ASP A 92 -17.33 -1.84 4.80
#